data_AF-A0A4D6NR38-F1
#
_entry.id   AF-A0A4D6NR38-F1
#
_cell.length_a   1.000
_cell.length_b   1.000
_cell.length_c   1.000
_cell.angle_alpha   90.00
_cell.angle_beta   90.00
_cell.angle_gamma   90.00
#
_symmetry.space_group_name_H-M   'P 1'
#
loop_
_entity.id
_entity.type
_entity.pdbx_description
1 polymer ?
#
loop_
_entity_poly.entity_id
_entity_poly.type
_entity_poly.pdbx_seq_one_letter_code
_entity_poly.pdbx_strand_id
1 'polypeptide(L)'
;MAMSHEDMLKRASPSAPPPHIELHEETSEPDLEPLTRKFKSRGKKIVEATSQHSTSQIQLAPQQTVDDTEMSFWHPQFLNSQHASSFMLMDQFTHLSTKKSLDLEQKEQSLVLSQTESSRLVAEVIELTTQVKKKDELLANLNNQLKTLEAEKQSWNLKEKNFLNSLELLKDQISSSLNMGFQLALDQVCVLCPDADLSPADISKSVVDGQLVETDD
;
A
#
# COMPACT_ATOMS: atom_id res chain seq x y z
N MET A 1 -40.64 -19.09 -54.39
CA MET A 1 -41.09 -19.81 -53.18
C MET A 1 -40.79 -18.91 -51.99
N ALA A 2 -41.81 -18.28 -51.42
CA ALA A 2 -41.68 -17.42 -50.25
C ALA A 2 -41.81 -18.28 -48.99
N MET A 3 -40.84 -18.15 -48.07
CA MET A 3 -40.87 -18.86 -46.79
C MET A 3 -41.87 -18.17 -45.85
N SER A 4 -42.72 -18.96 -45.19
CA SER A 4 -43.79 -18.49 -44.30
C SER A 4 -43.24 -17.96 -42.98
N HIS A 5 -43.88 -16.91 -42.46
CA HIS A 5 -43.57 -16.19 -41.21
C HIS A 5 -43.67 -17.07 -39.94
N GLU A 6 -44.26 -18.27 -40.05
CA GLU A 6 -44.41 -19.25 -38.97
C GLU A 6 -43.09 -19.98 -38.62
N ASP A 7 -42.13 -20.07 -39.54
CA ASP A 7 -40.89 -20.83 -39.33
C ASP A 7 -39.78 -20.05 -38.60
N MET A 8 -39.98 -18.76 -38.31
CA MET A 8 -38.99 -17.95 -37.56
C MET A 8 -39.09 -18.10 -36.04
N LEU A 9 -40.17 -18.67 -35.49
CA LEU A 9 -40.45 -18.67 -34.04
C LEU A 9 -40.02 -19.93 -33.28
N LYS A 10 -39.33 -20.90 -33.91
CA LYS A 10 -39.00 -22.21 -33.27
C LYS A 10 -37.53 -22.45 -32.91
N ARG A 11 -36.73 -21.40 -32.67
CA ARG A 11 -35.41 -21.54 -32.00
C ARG A 11 -35.35 -20.78 -30.69
N ALA A 12 -36.23 -21.14 -29.75
CA ALA A 12 -36.00 -20.91 -28.34
C ALA A 12 -35.34 -22.16 -27.76
N SER A 13 -34.01 -22.18 -27.70
CA SER A 13 -33.28 -23.13 -26.86
C SER A 13 -33.32 -22.65 -25.40
N PRO A 14 -33.43 -23.57 -24.42
CA PRO A 14 -33.49 -23.22 -23.00
C PRO A 14 -32.08 -22.87 -22.51
N SER A 15 -31.84 -21.58 -22.23
CA SER A 15 -30.59 -21.13 -21.62
C SER A 15 -30.67 -21.29 -20.11
N ALA A 16 -29.64 -21.94 -19.56
CA ALA A 16 -29.45 -22.46 -18.21
C ALA A 16 -29.82 -21.50 -17.04
N PRO A 17 -30.13 -22.06 -15.86
CA PRO A 17 -30.34 -21.27 -14.64
C PRO A 17 -29.02 -20.57 -14.21
N PRO A 18 -29.11 -19.43 -13.48
CA PRO A 18 -27.94 -18.65 -13.10
C PRO A 18 -27.07 -19.41 -12.08
N PRO A 19 -25.75 -19.16 -12.04
CA PRO A 19 -24.87 -19.78 -11.05
C PRO A 19 -25.22 -19.27 -9.64
N HIS A 20 -25.37 -20.22 -8.72
CA HIS A 20 -25.52 -19.97 -7.29
C HIS A 20 -24.18 -19.48 -6.74
N ILE A 21 -24.12 -18.23 -6.28
CA ILE A 21 -22.95 -17.64 -5.63
C ILE A 21 -23.05 -18.00 -4.14
N GLU A 22 -22.27 -19.00 -3.69
CA GLU A 22 -21.99 -19.21 -2.27
C GLU A 22 -21.05 -18.10 -1.79
N LEU A 23 -21.61 -17.14 -1.05
CA LEU A 23 -20.83 -16.16 -0.28
C LEU A 23 -20.30 -16.86 0.98
N HIS A 24 -19.03 -17.30 0.92
CA HIS A 24 -18.27 -17.60 2.12
C HIS A 24 -17.82 -16.29 2.77
N GLU A 25 -18.58 -15.81 3.76
CA GLU A 25 -18.10 -14.84 4.74
C GLU A 25 -17.18 -15.56 5.73
N GLU A 26 -15.91 -15.76 5.37
CA GLU A 26 -14.88 -15.98 6.39
C GLU A 26 -14.48 -14.63 6.97
N THR A 27 -15.05 -14.35 8.13
CA THR A 27 -14.62 -13.34 9.09
C THR A 27 -13.16 -13.58 9.46
N SER A 28 -12.30 -12.63 9.11
CA SER A 28 -10.98 -12.49 9.75
C SER A 28 -10.69 -11.02 9.89
N GLU A 29 -11.16 -10.49 11.03
CA GLU A 29 -10.82 -9.19 11.59
C GLU A 29 -9.33 -9.21 11.98
N PRO A 30 -8.46 -8.37 11.39
CA PRO A 30 -7.10 -8.23 11.88
C PRO A 30 -7.11 -7.38 13.15
N ASP A 31 -6.76 -8.00 14.27
CA ASP A 31 -6.46 -7.38 15.55
C ASP A 31 -5.42 -6.27 15.38
N LEU A 32 -5.86 -5.02 15.50
CA LEU A 32 -5.01 -3.83 15.44
C LEU A 32 -4.45 -3.56 16.84
N GLU A 33 -3.40 -4.27 17.23
CA GLU A 33 -2.54 -3.80 18.31
C GLU A 33 -1.69 -2.61 17.83
N PRO A 34 -1.79 -1.41 18.44
CA PRO A 34 -0.87 -0.32 18.16
C PRO A 34 0.49 -0.63 18.80
N LEU A 35 1.44 -1.07 17.97
CA LEU A 35 2.84 -1.24 18.34
C LEU A 35 3.46 0.11 18.71
N THR A 36 3.25 0.56 19.95
CA THR A 36 3.87 1.76 20.52
C THR A 36 5.34 1.51 20.79
N ARG A 37 6.15 1.47 19.73
CA ARG A 37 7.61 1.38 19.83
C ARG A 37 8.16 2.72 20.31
N LYS A 38 8.33 2.84 21.64
CA LYS A 38 9.01 3.94 22.31
C LYS A 38 10.43 4.07 21.74
N PHE A 39 10.68 5.10 20.92
CA PHE A 39 12.02 5.52 20.55
C PHE A 39 12.73 6.10 21.78
N LYS A 40 13.53 5.29 22.46
CA LYS A 40 14.56 5.78 23.40
C LYS A 40 15.74 6.27 22.58
N SER A 41 15.80 7.59 22.32
CA SER A 41 16.99 8.26 21.83
C SER A 41 18.06 8.26 22.94
N ARG A 42 18.87 7.20 22.98
CA ARG A 42 20.07 7.16 23.83
C ARG A 42 21.10 8.08 23.20
N GLY A 43 21.13 9.33 23.68
CA GLY A 43 22.12 10.34 23.30
C GLY A 43 23.53 9.78 23.43
N LYS A 44 24.25 9.74 22.30
CA LYS A 44 25.70 9.63 22.27
C LYS A 44 26.26 11.05 22.40
N LYS A 45 26.92 11.34 23.51
CA LYS A 45 27.98 12.36 23.55
C LYS A 45 29.19 11.77 24.26
N ILE A 46 30.12 11.34 23.40
CA ILE A 46 31.56 11.62 23.43
C ILE A 46 32.17 11.58 24.84
N VAL A 47 32.73 10.42 25.20
CA VAL A 47 33.71 10.34 26.29
C VAL A 47 35.03 10.81 25.74
N GLU A 48 35.44 11.99 26.18
CA GLU A 48 36.76 12.58 25.95
C GLU A 48 37.80 11.71 26.67
N ALA A 49 38.61 10.99 25.89
CA ALA A 49 39.70 10.18 26.43
C ALA A 49 40.84 11.13 26.86
N THR A 50 40.79 11.60 28.11
CA THR A 50 41.96 12.20 28.74
C THR A 50 42.93 11.07 29.13
N SER A 51 43.90 10.87 28.26
CA SER A 51 45.13 10.12 28.55
C SER A 51 45.85 10.82 29.70
N GLN A 52 45.67 10.33 30.93
CA GLN A 52 46.59 10.62 32.01
C GLN A 52 47.63 9.52 32.05
N HIS A 53 48.81 9.84 31.53
CA HIS A 53 50.04 9.10 31.78
C HIS A 53 50.30 9.11 33.28
N SER A 54 49.97 8.01 33.94
CA SER A 54 50.46 7.72 35.28
C SER A 54 51.94 7.37 35.15
N THR A 55 52.79 8.39 35.27
CA THR A 55 54.22 8.20 35.48
C THR A 55 54.35 7.51 36.84
N SER A 56 54.56 6.20 36.83
CA SER A 56 54.94 5.46 38.03
C SER A 56 56.20 6.09 38.61
N GLN A 57 55.99 6.84 39.69
CA GLN A 57 57.04 7.34 40.54
C GLN A 57 57.76 6.11 41.10
N ILE A 58 58.99 5.87 40.66
CA ILE A 58 59.88 4.90 41.29
C ILE A 58 60.11 5.42 42.71
N GLN A 59 59.45 4.80 43.67
CA GLN A 59 59.68 5.02 45.07
C GLN A 59 61.06 4.42 45.38
N LEU A 60 62.08 5.28 45.39
CA LEU A 60 63.41 4.94 45.88
C LEU A 60 63.24 4.53 47.35
N ALA A 61 63.46 3.25 47.62
CA ALA A 61 63.52 2.72 48.97
C ALA A 61 64.62 3.44 49.77
N PRO A 62 64.46 3.60 51.10
CA PRO A 62 65.47 4.20 51.96
C PRO A 62 66.80 3.47 51.81
N GLN A 63 67.88 4.24 51.65
CA GLN A 63 69.25 3.74 51.69
C GLN A 63 69.45 2.92 52.97
N GLN A 64 69.57 1.60 52.81
CA GLN A 64 70.14 0.77 53.85
C GLN A 64 71.63 1.13 53.95
N THR A 65 72.04 1.48 55.15
CA THR A 65 73.43 1.57 55.58
C THR A 65 74.17 0.31 55.13
N VAL A 66 75.16 0.52 54.27
CA VAL A 66 76.07 -0.48 53.74
C VAL A 66 76.94 -0.97 54.89
N ASP A 67 76.61 -2.13 55.45
CA ASP A 67 77.67 -3.04 55.89
C ASP A 67 78.21 -3.67 54.59
N ASP A 68 79.48 -3.39 54.28
CA ASP A 68 80.21 -3.92 53.11
C ASP A 68 80.34 -5.45 53.21
N THR A 69 79.26 -6.16 52.92
CA THR A 69 79.30 -7.54 52.48
C THR A 69 79.13 -7.50 50.97
N GLU A 70 80.23 -7.60 50.23
CA GLU A 70 80.21 -7.89 48.79
C GLU A 70 79.42 -9.19 48.58
N MET A 71 78.11 -9.06 48.34
CA MET A 71 77.27 -10.17 47.92
C MET A 71 77.73 -10.55 46.53
N SER A 72 78.57 -11.57 46.47
CA SER A 72 79.04 -12.15 45.21
C SER A 72 77.85 -12.47 44.31
N PHE A 73 78.04 -12.34 42.99
CA PHE A 73 77.04 -12.67 41.97
C PHE A 73 76.40 -14.08 42.16
N TRP A 74 77.12 -14.98 42.84
CA TRP A 74 76.68 -16.34 43.19
C TRP A 74 75.90 -16.46 44.50
N HIS A 75 75.57 -15.35 45.18
CA HIS A 75 74.88 -15.39 46.45
C HIS A 75 73.45 -15.93 46.28
N PRO A 76 73.01 -16.95 47.06
CA PRO A 76 71.72 -17.61 46.86
C PRO A 76 70.51 -16.67 46.88
N GLN A 77 70.56 -15.59 47.66
CA GLN A 77 69.49 -14.60 47.71
C GLN A 77 69.36 -13.79 46.42
N PHE A 78 70.47 -13.47 45.75
CA PHE A 78 70.47 -12.79 44.45
C PHE A 78 69.87 -13.70 43.37
N LEU A 79 70.30 -14.96 43.32
CA LEU A 79 69.74 -15.96 42.40
C LEU A 79 68.24 -16.18 42.65
N ASN A 80 67.81 -16.35 43.90
CA ASN A 80 66.40 -16.51 44.25
C ASN A 80 65.55 -15.28 43.89
N SER A 81 66.10 -14.07 44.06
CA SER A 81 65.43 -12.83 43.65
C SER A 81 65.24 -12.77 42.13
N GLN A 82 66.25 -13.16 41.35
CA GLN A 82 66.14 -13.25 39.89
C GLN A 82 65.14 -14.32 39.44
N HIS A 83 65.14 -15.49 40.08
CA HIS A 83 64.17 -16.54 39.79
C HIS A 83 62.73 -16.13 40.14
N ALA A 84 62.50 -15.47 41.28
CA ALA A 84 61.19 -14.96 41.66
C ALA A 84 60.70 -13.87 40.71
N SER A 85 61.57 -12.95 40.30
CA SER A 85 61.26 -11.90 39.31
C SER A 85 60.89 -12.50 37.95
N SER A 86 61.69 -13.45 37.45
CA SER A 86 61.42 -14.16 36.21
C SER A 86 60.08 -14.91 36.25
N PHE A 87 59.75 -15.53 37.39
CA PHE A 87 58.48 -16.23 37.57
C PHE A 87 57.29 -15.27 37.53
N MET A 88 57.36 -14.14 38.24
CA MET A 88 56.29 -13.12 38.22
C MET A 88 56.07 -12.52 36.83
N LEU A 89 57.14 -12.28 36.07
CA LEU A 89 57.03 -11.79 34.68
C LEU A 89 56.39 -12.82 33.76
N MET A 90 56.74 -14.10 33.91
CA MET A 90 56.14 -15.19 33.14
C MET A 90 54.64 -15.35 33.46
N ASP A 91 54.27 -15.24 34.74
CA ASP A 91 52.87 -15.27 35.17
C ASP A 91 52.07 -14.08 34.61
N GLN A 92 52.63 -12.86 34.69
CA GLN A 92 52.01 -11.66 34.12
C GLN A 92 51.82 -11.79 32.61
N PHE A 93 52.83 -12.29 31.89
CA PHE A 93 52.74 -12.52 30.44
C PHE A 93 51.66 -13.55 30.12
N THR A 94 51.61 -14.64 30.87
CA THR A 94 50.62 -15.70 30.70
C THR A 94 49.20 -15.16 30.91
N HIS A 95 48.97 -14.42 32.00
CA HIS A 95 47.68 -13.80 32.29
C HIS A 95 47.26 -12.78 31.21
N LEU A 96 48.19 -11.95 30.72
CA LEU A 96 47.89 -10.99 29.67
C LEU A 96 47.54 -11.69 28.35
N SER A 97 48.28 -12.75 28.01
CA SER A 97 48.06 -13.54 26.81
C SER A 97 46.71 -14.26 26.84
N THR A 98 46.36 -14.91 27.95
CA THR A 98 45.05 -15.58 28.10
C THR A 98 43.90 -14.58 28.05
N LYS A 99 44.02 -13.44 28.73
CA LYS A 99 43.01 -12.37 28.68
C LYS A 99 42.80 -11.84 27.25
N LYS A 100 43.89 -11.58 26.52
CA LYS A 100 43.81 -11.09 25.14
C LYS A 100 43.20 -12.14 24.20
N SER A 101 43.52 -13.42 24.41
CA SER A 101 42.93 -14.52 23.64
C SER A 101 41.41 -14.60 23.85
N LEU A 102 40.94 -14.51 25.10
CA LEU A 102 39.52 -14.54 25.43
C LEU A 102 38.77 -13.34 24.83
N ASP A 103 39.33 -12.13 24.94
CA ASP A 103 38.74 -10.92 24.34
C ASP A 103 38.65 -11.02 22.81
N LEU A 104 39.68 -11.58 22.17
CA LEU A 104 39.67 -11.79 20.72
C LEU A 104 38.59 -12.80 20.30
N GLU A 105 38.48 -13.93 21.01
CA GLU A 105 37.46 -14.95 20.75
C GLU A 105 36.04 -14.38 20.93
N GLN A 106 35.80 -13.59 21.99
CA GLN A 106 34.52 -12.94 22.20
C GLN A 106 34.18 -11.93 21.09
N LYS A 107 35.18 -11.18 20.62
CA LYS A 107 35.00 -10.24 19.48
C LYS A 107 34.71 -10.98 18.18
N GLU A 108 35.37 -12.10 17.94
CA GLU A 108 35.13 -12.95 16.76
C GLU A 108 33.71 -13.52 16.78
N GLN A 109 33.24 -14.05 17.92
CA GLN A 109 31.86 -14.52 18.07
C GLN A 109 30.84 -13.40 17.83
N SER A 110 31.06 -12.21 18.42
CA SER A 110 30.20 -11.04 18.22
C SER A 110 30.16 -10.60 16.74
N LEU A 111 31.30 -10.65 16.06
CA LEU A 111 31.40 -10.34 14.64
C LEU A 111 30.60 -11.34 13.80
N VAL A 112 30.72 -12.64 14.06
CA VAL A 112 29.97 -13.69 13.35
C VAL A 112 28.46 -13.52 13.54
N LEU A 113 28.01 -13.25 14.77
CA LEU A 113 26.59 -12.99 15.06
C LEU A 113 26.10 -11.75 14.31
N SER A 114 26.86 -10.65 14.35
CA SER A 114 26.51 -9.42 13.63
C SER A 114 26.49 -9.61 12.11
N GLN A 115 27.41 -10.41 11.55
CA GLN A 115 27.46 -10.70 10.13
C GLN A 115 26.28 -11.58 9.69
N THR A 116 25.92 -12.56 10.51
CA THR A 116 24.74 -13.41 10.29
C THR A 116 23.46 -12.59 10.30
N GLU A 117 23.28 -11.74 11.32
CA GLU A 117 22.12 -10.86 11.41
C GLU A 117 22.06 -9.84 10.27
N SER A 118 23.21 -9.27 9.88
CA SER A 118 23.28 -8.39 8.72
C SER A 118 22.86 -9.11 7.43
N SER A 119 23.24 -10.38 7.26
CA SER A 119 22.85 -11.17 6.09
C SER A 119 21.35 -11.46 6.07
N ARG A 120 20.77 -11.77 7.24
CA ARG A 120 19.32 -11.95 7.42
C ARG A 120 18.55 -10.68 7.06
N LEU A 121 18.97 -9.53 7.58
CA LEU A 121 18.36 -8.24 7.29
C LEU A 121 18.48 -7.86 5.82
N VAL A 122 19.61 -8.15 5.16
CA VAL A 122 19.78 -7.93 3.72
C VAL A 122 18.77 -8.75 2.91
N ALA A 123 18.56 -10.03 3.26
CA ALA A 123 17.56 -10.86 2.60
C ALA A 123 16.13 -10.30 2.77
N GLU A 124 15.77 -9.87 3.98
CA GLU A 124 14.47 -9.26 4.29
C GLU A 124 14.26 -7.96 3.51
N VAL A 125 15.28 -7.11 3.39
CA VAL A 125 15.23 -5.89 2.58
C VAL A 125 15.02 -6.20 1.10
N ILE A 126 15.69 -7.23 0.56
CA ILE A 126 15.50 -7.65 -0.83
C ILE A 126 14.05 -8.11 -1.05
N GLU A 127 13.53 -8.93 -0.15
CA GLU A 127 12.15 -9.42 -0.23
C GLU A 127 11.15 -8.26 -0.19
N LEU A 128 11.25 -7.37 0.80
CA LEU A 128 10.38 -6.19 0.90
C LEU A 128 10.48 -5.29 -0.33
N THR A 129 11.69 -5.11 -0.88
CA THR A 129 11.89 -4.34 -2.12
C THR A 129 11.14 -4.98 -3.29
N THR A 130 11.13 -6.32 -3.40
CA THR A 130 10.38 -7.02 -4.45
C THR A 130 8.87 -6.88 -4.25
N GLN A 131 8.39 -6.92 -3.01
CA GLN A 131 6.97 -6.73 -2.71
C GLN A 131 6.50 -5.31 -3.02
N VAL A 132 7.32 -4.30 -2.70
CA VAL A 132 7.04 -2.90 -3.05
C VAL A 132 6.90 -2.73 -4.55
N LYS A 133 7.84 -3.27 -5.35
CA LYS A 133 7.76 -3.22 -6.82
C LYS A 133 6.47 -3.83 -7.37
N LYS A 134 6.07 -5.00 -6.87
CA LYS A 134 4.81 -5.65 -7.27
C LYS A 134 3.58 -4.78 -6.95
N LYS A 135 3.58 -4.13 -5.78
CA LYS A 135 2.49 -3.21 -5.39
C LYS A 135 2.48 -1.96 -6.27
N ASP A 136 3.63 -1.41 -6.62
CA ASP A 136 3.73 -0.25 -7.52
C ASP A 136 3.23 -0.59 -8.93
N GLU A 137 3.56 -1.77 -9.45
CA GLU A 137 3.04 -2.26 -10.74
C GLU A 137 1.52 -2.43 -10.70
N LEU A 138 0.98 -3.01 -9.64
CA LEU A 138 -0.48 -3.16 -9.45
C LEU A 138 -1.16 -1.79 -9.36
N LEU A 139 -0.60 -0.85 -8.61
CA LEU A 139 -1.12 0.53 -8.51
C LEU A 139 -1.11 1.24 -9.85
N ALA A 140 -0.05 1.06 -10.65
CA ALA A 140 0.01 1.62 -12.00
C ALA A 140 -1.08 1.02 -12.91
N ASN A 141 -1.31 -0.30 -12.84
CA ASN A 141 -2.35 -0.98 -13.60
C ASN A 141 -3.76 -0.46 -13.22
N LEU A 142 -4.08 -0.47 -11.92
CA LEU A 142 -5.38 0.00 -11.42
C LEU A 142 -5.64 1.47 -11.80
N ASN A 143 -4.62 2.33 -11.72
CA ASN A 143 -4.75 3.72 -12.16
C ASN A 143 -5.05 3.84 -13.67
N ASN A 144 -4.47 2.99 -14.50
CA ASN A 144 -4.77 2.98 -15.94
C ASN A 144 -6.21 2.50 -16.22
N GLN A 145 -6.69 1.50 -15.47
CA GLN A 145 -8.08 1.05 -15.56
C GLN A 145 -9.05 2.17 -15.14
N LEU A 146 -8.78 2.85 -14.02
CA LEU A 146 -9.59 3.99 -13.58
C LEU A 146 -9.67 5.09 -14.62
N LYS A 147 -8.55 5.44 -15.26
CA LYS A 147 -8.54 6.43 -16.35
C LYS A 147 -9.38 5.99 -17.54
N THR A 148 -9.35 4.71 -17.88
CA THR A 148 -10.13 4.14 -19.00
C THR A 148 -11.62 4.19 -18.67
N LEU A 149 -12.01 3.72 -17.49
CA LEU A 149 -13.41 3.74 -17.05
C LEU A 149 -13.95 5.17 -16.92
N GLU A 150 -13.15 6.13 -16.44
CA GLU A 150 -13.58 7.52 -16.39
C GLU A 150 -13.80 8.09 -17.79
N ALA A 151 -12.93 7.78 -18.76
CA ALA A 151 -13.13 8.20 -20.16
C ALA A 151 -14.40 7.58 -20.77
N GLU A 152 -14.66 6.29 -20.52
CA GLU A 152 -15.88 5.63 -20.97
C GLU A 152 -17.15 6.24 -20.34
N LYS A 153 -17.11 6.53 -19.03
CA LYS A 153 -18.19 7.21 -18.33
C LYS A 153 -18.50 8.58 -18.94
N GLN A 154 -17.48 9.39 -19.23
CA GLN A 154 -17.68 10.69 -19.89
C GLN A 154 -18.26 10.53 -21.30
N SER A 155 -17.84 9.52 -22.05
CA SER A 155 -18.41 9.18 -23.36
C SER A 155 -19.89 8.80 -23.26
N TRP A 156 -20.26 7.96 -22.29
CA TRP A 156 -21.66 7.60 -22.05
C TRP A 156 -22.52 8.79 -21.64
N ASN A 157 -22.00 9.68 -20.79
CA ASN A 157 -22.70 10.91 -20.41
C ASN A 157 -22.97 11.83 -21.62
N LEU A 158 -22.00 11.95 -22.53
CA LEU A 158 -22.19 12.70 -23.77
C LEU A 158 -23.27 12.05 -24.65
N LYS A 159 -23.24 10.72 -24.75
CA LYS A 159 -24.24 9.97 -25.52
C LYS A 159 -25.64 10.11 -24.94
N GLU A 160 -25.77 10.07 -23.61
CA GLU A 160 -27.02 10.30 -22.90
C GLU A 160 -27.61 11.68 -23.19
N LYS A 161 -26.78 12.74 -23.10
CA LYS A 161 -27.21 14.11 -23.46
C LYS A 161 -27.68 14.21 -24.91
N ASN A 162 -26.96 13.57 -25.83
CA ASN A 162 -27.37 13.55 -27.24
C ASN A 162 -28.71 12.84 -27.44
N PHE A 163 -28.97 11.75 -26.71
CA PHE A 163 -30.27 11.07 -26.75
C PHE A 163 -31.40 11.92 -26.19
N LEU A 164 -31.18 12.61 -25.06
CA LEU A 164 -32.18 13.52 -24.48
C LEU A 164 -32.54 14.64 -25.46
N ASN A 165 -31.54 15.27 -26.09
CA ASN A 165 -31.77 16.30 -27.10
C ASN A 165 -32.54 15.76 -28.32
N SER A 166 -32.20 14.54 -28.77
CA SER A 166 -32.90 13.89 -29.88
C SER A 166 -34.35 13.53 -29.50
N LEU A 167 -34.59 13.16 -28.25
CA LEU A 167 -35.93 12.85 -27.74
C LEU A 167 -36.81 14.09 -27.71
N GLU A 168 -36.27 15.22 -27.23
CA GLU A 168 -36.96 16.51 -27.21
C GLU A 168 -37.32 16.97 -28.64
N LEU A 169 -36.34 16.92 -29.57
CA LEU A 169 -36.58 17.25 -30.97
C LEU A 169 -37.67 16.36 -31.60
N LEU A 170 -37.66 15.06 -31.30
CA LEU A 170 -38.66 14.12 -31.81
C LEU A 170 -40.04 14.41 -31.22
N LYS A 171 -40.13 14.75 -29.93
CA LYS A 171 -41.38 15.18 -29.28
C LYS A 171 -41.96 16.39 -30.00
N ASP A 172 -41.14 17.41 -30.26
CA ASP A 172 -41.57 18.61 -30.95
C ASP A 172 -42.02 18.33 -32.37
N GLN A 173 -41.28 17.47 -33.09
CA GLN A 173 -41.64 17.07 -34.45
C GLN A 173 -42.97 16.31 -34.49
N ILE A 174 -43.18 15.36 -33.58
CA ILE A 174 -44.44 14.61 -33.47
C ILE A 174 -45.57 15.57 -33.15
N SER A 175 -45.42 16.41 -32.13
CA SER A 175 -46.43 17.39 -31.71
C SER A 175 -46.82 18.33 -32.85
N SER A 176 -45.82 18.88 -33.56
CA SER A 176 -46.05 19.75 -34.72
C SER A 176 -46.76 19.03 -35.86
N SER A 177 -46.30 17.82 -36.23
CA SER A 177 -46.89 17.04 -37.32
C SER A 177 -48.33 16.60 -37.02
N LEU A 178 -48.60 16.25 -35.77
CA LEU A 178 -49.92 15.85 -35.29
C LEU A 178 -50.87 17.05 -35.30
N ASN A 179 -50.44 18.20 -34.78
CA ASN A 179 -51.23 19.42 -34.79
C ASN A 179 -51.56 19.85 -36.23
N MET A 180 -50.59 19.82 -37.14
CA MET A 180 -50.81 20.12 -38.56
C MET A 180 -51.83 19.16 -39.18
N GLY A 181 -51.68 17.84 -38.97
CA GLY A 181 -52.61 16.84 -39.49
C GLY A 181 -54.03 17.01 -38.95
N PHE A 182 -54.16 17.37 -37.67
CA PHE A 182 -55.45 17.64 -37.03
C PHE A 182 -56.14 18.86 -37.65
N GLN A 183 -55.42 19.97 -37.84
CA GLN A 183 -55.98 21.17 -38.49
C GLN A 183 -56.43 20.87 -39.92
N LEU A 184 -55.62 20.15 -40.70
CA LEU A 184 -55.99 19.75 -42.06
C LEU A 184 -57.26 18.87 -42.09
N ALA A 185 -57.47 18.03 -41.06
CA ALA A 185 -58.69 17.22 -40.94
C ALA A 185 -59.91 18.09 -40.60
N LEU A 186 -59.76 19.06 -39.69
CA LEU A 186 -60.84 20.02 -39.38
C LEU A 186 -61.22 20.84 -40.61
N ASP A 187 -60.23 21.34 -41.36
CA ASP A 187 -60.45 22.07 -42.62
C ASP A 187 -61.24 21.23 -43.63
N GLN A 188 -60.93 19.93 -43.75
CA GLN A 188 -61.67 19.02 -44.62
C GLN A 188 -63.13 18.83 -44.16
N VAL A 189 -63.38 18.73 -42.85
CA VAL A 189 -64.74 18.63 -42.31
C VAL A 189 -65.53 19.92 -42.56
N CYS A 190 -64.92 21.10 -42.38
CA CYS A 190 -65.55 22.39 -42.70
C CYS A 190 -66.01 22.47 -44.16
N VAL A 191 -65.21 21.94 -45.09
CA VAL A 191 -65.55 21.93 -46.53
C VAL A 191 -66.72 20.99 -46.82
N LEU A 192 -66.78 19.82 -46.16
CA LEU A 192 -67.82 18.81 -46.40
C LEU A 192 -69.12 19.11 -45.65
N CYS A 193 -69.04 19.73 -44.48
CA CYS A 193 -70.14 20.01 -43.56
C CYS A 193 -70.03 21.44 -43.01
N PRO A 194 -70.46 22.48 -43.77
CA PRO A 194 -70.24 23.89 -43.39
C PRO A 194 -70.92 24.31 -42.08
N ASP A 195 -71.99 23.62 -41.68
CA ASP A 195 -72.78 23.93 -40.48
C ASP A 195 -72.30 23.15 -39.23
N ALA A 196 -71.23 22.36 -39.34
CA ALA A 196 -70.70 21.59 -38.21
C ALA A 196 -69.96 22.52 -37.21
N ASP A 197 -70.34 22.46 -35.94
CA ASP A 197 -69.62 23.15 -34.86
C ASP A 197 -68.38 22.36 -34.46
N LEU A 198 -67.21 22.86 -34.83
CA LEU A 198 -65.90 22.29 -34.49
C LEU A 198 -65.22 22.99 -33.30
N SER A 199 -65.89 23.97 -32.67
CA SER A 199 -65.36 24.62 -31.47
C SER A 199 -65.00 23.68 -30.30
N PRO A 200 -65.63 22.49 -30.14
CA PRO A 200 -65.22 21.54 -29.11
C PRO A 200 -63.97 20.74 -29.46
N ALA A 201 -63.53 20.74 -30.73
CA ALA A 201 -62.44 19.91 -31.21
C ALA A 201 -61.08 20.52 -30.83
N ASP A 202 -60.46 19.98 -29.80
CA ASP A 202 -59.19 20.46 -29.27
C ASP A 202 -58.27 19.28 -28.97
N ILE A 203 -57.09 19.29 -29.60
CA ILE A 203 -56.09 18.24 -29.46
C ILE A 203 -55.30 18.32 -28.15
N SER A 204 -55.40 19.44 -27.44
CA SER A 204 -54.76 19.60 -26.12
C SER A 204 -55.57 18.96 -24.99
N LYS A 205 -56.80 18.49 -25.26
CA LYS A 205 -57.66 17.86 -24.26
C LYS A 205 -57.48 16.35 -24.24
N SER A 206 -57.51 15.78 -23.04
CA SER A 206 -57.49 14.33 -22.84
C SER A 206 -58.89 13.79 -22.62
N VAL A 207 -59.10 12.50 -22.90
CA VAL A 207 -60.39 11.83 -22.62
C VAL A 207 -60.28 11.10 -21.29
N VAL A 208 -60.98 11.60 -20.27
CA VAL A 208 -61.10 10.98 -18.94
C VAL A 208 -62.56 10.60 -18.73
N ASP A 209 -62.83 9.31 -18.47
CA ASP A 209 -64.19 8.76 -18.29
C ASP A 209 -65.18 9.12 -19.42
N GLY A 210 -64.68 9.23 -20.66
CA GLY A 210 -65.47 9.57 -21.83
C GLY A 210 -65.79 11.06 -21.99
N GLN A 211 -65.25 11.93 -21.13
CA GLN A 211 -65.34 13.38 -21.25
C GLN A 211 -63.99 13.98 -21.67
N LEU A 212 -64.03 15.04 -22.49
CA LEU A 212 -62.85 15.84 -22.82
C LEU A 212 -62.53 16.79 -21.67
N VAL A 213 -61.37 16.61 -21.06
CA VAL A 213 -60.90 17.38 -19.91
C VAL A 213 -59.58 18.05 -20.29
N GLU A 214 -59.39 19.31 -19.88
CA GLU A 214 -58.10 19.99 -19.96
C GLU A 214 -57.10 19.30 -19.05
N THR A 215 -55.91 19.02 -19.58
CA THR A 215 -54.80 18.49 -18.80
C THR A 215 -53.79 19.60 -18.56
N ASP A 216 -53.48 19.82 -17.28
CA ASP A 216 -52.33 20.62 -16.87
C ASP A 216 -51.07 19.77 -17.13
N ASP A 217 -50.33 20.09 -18.20
CA ASP A 217 -48.99 19.55 -18.48
C ASP A 217 -47.95 20.03 -17.43
#